data_AF-A0A8C5RLE7-F1
#
_entry.id   AF-A0A8C5RLE7-F1
#
_cell.length_a   1.000
_cell.length_b   1.000
_cell.length_c   1.000
_cell.angle_alpha   90.00
_cell.angle_beta   90.00
_cell.angle_gamma   90.00
#
_symmetry.space_group_name_H-M   'P 1'
#
loop_
_entity.id
_entity.type
_entity.pdbx_description
1 polymer ?
#
loop_
_entity_poly.entity_id
_entity_poly.type
_entity_poly.pdbx_seq_one_letter_code
_entity_poly.pdbx_strand_id
1 'polypeptide(L)'
;MNLLQRLRCTRNYIHANLFASFGLRAISVIVKDALLEKMWGRETFQMSDWEDLLSHEAAIGCRVAQVLMQYCILANHYWFLVEAIYLYKLLIGAVFSEKNYYTLYLYLGWGTPVAFVVPWMAAKYLKENTECWGVNENMAYWWIIRIPILLASMINLLIFMQILKVILAKLRASQKDYTDYKLR
;
A
#
# COMPACT_ATOMS: atom_id res chain seq x y z
N MET A 1 31.23 -0.09 17.79
CA MET A 1 29.80 -0.24 18.15
C MET A 1 28.98 0.33 16.98
N ASN A 2 28.42 -0.54 16.16
CA ASN A 2 28.11 -0.24 14.75
C ASN A 2 26.89 0.68 14.60
N LEU A 3 27.00 1.69 13.72
CA LEU A 3 25.96 2.67 13.37
C LEU A 3 24.60 1.99 13.05
N LEU A 4 24.66 0.82 12.40
CA LEU A 4 23.53 -0.04 12.04
C LEU A 4 22.72 -0.54 13.25
N GLN A 5 23.35 -0.72 14.41
CA GLN A 5 22.68 -1.22 15.61
C GLN A 5 21.93 -0.10 16.35
N ARG A 6 22.38 1.15 16.22
CA ARG A 6 21.66 2.36 16.66
C ARG A 6 20.47 2.72 15.76
N LEU A 7 20.48 2.26 14.51
CA LEU A 7 19.39 2.45 13.54
C LEU A 7 18.29 1.39 13.66
N ARG A 8 18.48 0.30 14.41
CA ARG A 8 17.46 -0.75 14.65
C ARG A 8 16.45 -0.33 15.73
N CYS A 9 15.85 0.83 15.57
CA CYS A 9 14.65 1.21 16.34
C CYS A 9 13.39 0.73 15.60
N THR A 10 12.33 0.41 16.35
CA THR A 10 11.01 0.02 15.83
C THR A 10 10.50 0.98 14.73
N ARG A 11 10.76 2.29 14.87
CA ARG A 11 10.52 3.31 13.86
C ARG A 11 11.17 3.02 12.50
N ASN A 12 12.47 2.68 12.49
CA ASN A 12 13.20 2.46 11.25
C ASN A 12 12.73 1.22 10.49
N TYR A 13 12.28 0.18 11.22
CA TYR A 13 11.66 -0.98 10.62
C TYR A 13 10.32 -0.65 9.93
N ILE A 14 9.48 0.19 10.53
CA ILE A 14 8.22 0.63 9.91
C ILE A 14 8.50 1.42 8.64
N HIS A 15 9.43 2.38 8.67
CA HIS A 15 9.82 3.12 7.46
C HIS A 15 10.43 2.21 6.38
N ALA A 16 11.26 1.24 6.75
CA ALA A 16 11.83 0.29 5.80
C ALA A 16 10.74 -0.54 5.08
N ASN A 17 9.73 -1.00 5.81
CA ASN A 17 8.59 -1.70 5.22
C ASN A 17 7.74 -0.78 4.32
N LEU A 18 7.55 0.48 4.71
CA LEU A 18 6.89 1.46 3.86
C LEU A 18 7.66 1.67 2.55
N PHE A 19 8.97 1.89 2.60
CA PHE A 19 9.79 2.03 1.40
C PHE A 19 9.76 0.77 0.53
N ALA A 20 9.79 -0.41 1.15
CA ALA A 20 9.61 -1.67 0.43
C ALA A 20 8.24 -1.73 -0.27
N SER A 21 7.16 -1.27 0.38
CA SER A 21 5.82 -1.21 -0.25
C SER A 21 5.77 -0.28 -1.47
N PHE A 22 6.49 0.85 -1.44
CA PHE A 22 6.61 1.75 -2.59
C PHE A 22 7.39 1.09 -3.73
N GLY A 23 8.50 0.41 -3.41
CA GLY A 23 9.29 -0.34 -4.37
C GLY A 23 8.46 -1.44 -5.05
N LEU A 24 7.75 -2.25 -4.27
CA LEU A 24 6.87 -3.29 -4.79
C LEU A 24 5.76 -2.73 -5.69
N ARG A 25 5.15 -1.61 -5.30
CA ARG A 25 4.14 -0.93 -6.12
C ARG A 25 4.71 -0.45 -7.44
N ALA A 26 5.89 0.18 -7.44
CA ALA A 26 6.53 0.64 -8.66
C ALA A 26 6.88 -0.53 -9.59
N ILE A 27 7.52 -1.57 -9.05
CA ILE A 27 7.88 -2.79 -9.80
C ILE A 27 6.63 -3.44 -10.40
N SER A 28 5.55 -3.58 -9.62
CA SER A 28 4.33 -4.22 -10.12
C SER A 28 3.66 -3.44 -11.25
N VAL A 29 3.69 -2.11 -11.21
CA VAL A 29 3.14 -1.28 -12.29
C VAL A 29 3.98 -1.45 -13.56
N ILE A 30 5.31 -1.38 -13.44
CA ILE A 30 6.24 -1.57 -14.56
C ILE A 30 6.06 -2.95 -15.19
N VAL A 31 5.98 -4.01 -14.37
CA VAL A 31 5.79 -5.38 -14.86
C VAL A 31 4.45 -5.51 -15.60
N LYS A 32 3.37 -4.96 -15.05
CA LYS A 32 2.06 -5.00 -15.70
C LYS A 32 2.08 -4.24 -17.02
N ASP A 33 2.66 -3.04 -17.06
CA ASP A 33 2.72 -2.23 -18.28
C ASP A 33 3.58 -2.90 -19.36
N ALA A 34 4.73 -3.49 -18.99
CA ALA A 34 5.57 -4.26 -19.92
C ALA A 34 4.88 -5.53 -20.45
N LEU A 35 4.03 -6.18 -19.64
CA LEU A 35 3.23 -7.32 -20.08
C LEU A 35 2.12 -6.88 -21.04
N LEU A 36 1.44 -5.77 -20.76
CA LEU A 36 0.41 -5.21 -21.63
C LEU A 36 0.98 -4.79 -22.98
N GLU A 37 2.15 -4.13 -23.01
CA GLU A 37 2.83 -3.75 -24.25
C GLU A 37 3.24 -4.98 -25.08
N LYS A 38 3.73 -6.04 -24.45
CA LYS A 38 4.06 -7.29 -25.14
C LYS A 38 2.84 -7.98 -25.75
N MET A 39 1.68 -7.91 -25.09
CA MET A 39 0.43 -8.46 -25.62
C MET A 39 -0.06 -7.66 -26.83
N TRP A 40 -0.19 -6.33 -26.70
CA TRP A 40 -0.67 -5.46 -27.78
C TRP A 40 0.29 -5.37 -28.98
N GLY A 41 1.60 -5.38 -28.73
CA GLY A 41 2.61 -5.35 -29.78
C GLY A 41 2.71 -6.65 -30.57
N ARG A 42 2.16 -7.77 -30.08
CA ARG A 42 2.25 -9.08 -30.73
C ARG A 42 1.01 -9.44 -31.57
N GLU A 43 -0.13 -8.80 -31.33
CA GLU A 43 -1.34 -8.97 -32.17
C GLU A 43 -1.15 -8.51 -33.63
N THR A 44 -0.07 -7.80 -33.96
CA THR A 44 0.20 -7.34 -35.33
C THR A 44 1.03 -8.31 -36.19
N PHE A 45 1.51 -9.46 -35.66
CA PHE A 45 2.37 -10.37 -36.42
C PHE A 45 2.08 -11.88 -36.19
N GLN A 46 1.32 -12.47 -37.14
CA GLN A 46 1.36 -13.87 -37.66
C GLN A 46 0.76 -15.09 -36.90
N MET A 47 -0.21 -15.71 -37.59
CA MET A 47 -0.37 -17.13 -38.03
C MET A 47 -0.42 -18.28 -36.99
N SER A 48 -1.65 -18.65 -36.62
CA SER A 48 -2.28 -19.99 -36.37
C SER A 48 -1.50 -21.15 -35.74
N ASP A 49 -2.15 -21.79 -34.76
CA ASP A 49 -1.87 -23.01 -33.96
C ASP A 49 -1.03 -22.86 -32.69
N TRP A 50 -0.07 -21.93 -32.62
CA TRP A 50 0.62 -21.59 -31.36
C TRP A 50 -0.14 -20.57 -30.51
N GLU A 51 -1.23 -20.03 -31.05
CA GLU A 51 -2.01 -18.88 -30.57
C GLU A 51 -2.81 -19.19 -29.29
N ASP A 52 -3.44 -20.37 -29.20
CA ASP A 52 -4.27 -20.73 -28.03
C ASP A 52 -3.43 -21.00 -26.77
N LEU A 53 -2.28 -21.67 -26.92
CA LEU A 53 -1.40 -21.99 -25.79
C LEU A 53 -0.68 -20.73 -25.27
N LEU A 54 -0.19 -19.86 -26.17
CA LEU A 54 0.44 -18.59 -25.80
C LEU A 54 -0.58 -17.58 -25.26
N SER A 55 -1.81 -17.56 -25.80
CA SER A 55 -2.90 -16.71 -25.33
C SER A 55 -3.31 -17.08 -23.90
N HIS A 56 -3.41 -18.38 -23.59
CA HIS A 56 -3.76 -18.83 -22.25
C HIS A 56 -2.65 -18.50 -21.22
N GLU A 57 -1.38 -18.72 -21.56
CA GLU A 57 -0.22 -18.35 -20.73
C GLU A 57 -0.13 -16.82 -20.52
N ALA A 58 -0.32 -16.03 -21.58
CA ALA A 58 -0.30 -14.57 -21.51
C ALA A 58 -1.48 -14.01 -20.67
N ALA A 59 -2.67 -14.59 -20.82
CA ALA A 59 -3.85 -14.23 -20.02
C ALA A 59 -3.63 -14.53 -18.53
N ILE A 60 -3.05 -15.69 -18.20
CA ILE A 60 -2.66 -16.02 -16.81
C ILE A 60 -1.65 -14.99 -16.29
N GLY A 61 -0.62 -14.68 -17.07
CA GLY A 61 0.39 -13.67 -16.71
C GLY A 61 -0.22 -12.29 -16.43
N CYS A 62 -1.15 -11.84 -17.27
CA CYS A 62 -1.85 -10.57 -17.08
C CYS A 62 -2.72 -10.57 -15.82
N ARG A 63 -3.44 -11.67 -15.52
CA ARG A 63 -4.24 -11.82 -14.30
C ARG A 63 -3.37 -11.78 -13.05
N VAL A 64 -2.25 -12.51 -13.04
CA VAL A 64 -1.30 -12.51 -11.92
C VAL A 64 -0.71 -11.12 -11.72
N ALA A 65 -0.29 -10.44 -12.78
CA ALA A 65 0.24 -9.08 -12.71
C ALA A 65 -0.81 -8.08 -12.19
N GLN A 66 -2.06 -8.23 -12.62
CA GLN A 66 -3.17 -7.39 -12.15
C GLN A 66 -3.44 -7.61 -10.65
N VAL A 67 -3.51 -8.86 -10.19
CA VAL A 67 -3.68 -9.20 -8.76
C VAL A 67 -2.52 -8.64 -7.94
N LEU A 68 -1.29 -8.83 -8.41
CA LEU A 68 -0.09 -8.33 -7.74
C LEU A 68 -0.13 -6.80 -7.63
N MET A 69 -0.54 -6.10 -8.70
CA MET A 69 -0.67 -4.64 -8.69
C MET A 69 -1.68 -4.19 -7.64
N GLN A 70 -2.86 -4.81 -7.59
CA GLN A 70 -3.88 -4.45 -6.58
C GLN A 70 -3.38 -4.70 -5.16
N TYR A 71 -2.69 -5.82 -4.93
CA TYR A 71 -2.06 -6.12 -3.65
C TYR A 71 -1.02 -5.07 -3.26
N CYS A 72 -0.10 -4.71 -4.18
CA CYS A 72 0.93 -3.72 -3.89
C CYS A 72 0.35 -2.32 -3.63
N ILE A 73 -0.73 -1.94 -4.32
CA ILE A 73 -1.46 -0.70 -4.07
C ILE A 73 -2.07 -0.71 -2.66
N LEU A 74 -2.76 -1.79 -2.28
CA LEU A 74 -3.34 -1.91 -0.93
C LEU A 74 -2.25 -1.90 0.14
N ALA A 75 -1.23 -2.73 0.00
CA ALA A 75 -0.12 -2.83 0.94
C ALA A 75 0.54 -1.46 1.16
N ASN A 76 0.73 -0.66 0.10
CA ASN A 76 1.26 0.69 0.22
C ASN A 76 0.36 1.62 1.04
N HIS A 77 -0.96 1.58 0.83
CA HIS A 77 -1.91 2.39 1.62
C HIS A 77 -1.97 1.95 3.09
N TYR A 78 -1.96 0.63 3.35
CA TYR A 78 -1.99 0.09 4.70
C TYR A 78 -0.67 0.35 5.45
N TRP A 79 0.48 0.29 4.78
CA TRP A 79 1.75 0.69 5.39
C TRP A 79 1.81 2.17 5.75
N PHE A 80 1.23 3.04 4.91
CA PHE A 80 1.07 4.46 5.25
C PHE A 80 0.18 4.64 6.50
N LEU A 81 -0.94 3.90 6.58
CA LEU A 81 -1.81 3.91 7.75
C LEU A 81 -1.10 3.41 9.03
N VAL A 82 -0.31 2.33 8.92
CA VAL A 82 0.47 1.78 10.04
C VAL A 82 1.48 2.81 10.55
N GLU A 83 2.18 3.50 9.66
CA GLU A 83 3.09 4.58 10.03
C GLU A 83 2.37 5.75 10.72
N ALA A 84 1.21 6.16 10.20
CA ALA A 84 0.41 7.22 10.81
C ALA A 84 -0.07 6.84 12.23
N ILE A 85 -0.58 5.63 12.42
CA ILE A 85 -0.99 5.12 13.74
C ILE A 85 0.21 5.06 14.69
N TYR A 86 1.37 4.61 14.21
CA TYR A 86 2.60 4.57 15.01
C TYR A 86 3.01 5.96 15.50
N LEU A 87 3.04 6.95 14.60
CA LEU A 87 3.37 8.35 14.95
C LEU A 87 2.35 8.95 15.93
N TYR A 88 1.06 8.67 15.73
CA TYR A 88 0.00 9.16 16.62
C TYR A 88 0.13 8.60 18.04
N LYS A 89 0.42 7.30 18.19
CA LYS A 89 0.65 6.69 19.51
C LYS A 89 1.88 7.27 20.21
N LEU A 90 2.96 7.50 19.45
CA LEU A 90 4.18 8.12 19.98
C LEU A 90 3.88 9.53 20.52
N LEU A 91 3.05 10.30 19.81
CA LEU A 91 2.69 11.67 20.17
C LEU A 91 1.87 11.75 21.47
N ILE A 92 0.98 10.80 21.70
CA ILE A 92 0.12 10.73 22.89
C ILE A 92 0.87 10.13 24.10
N GLY A 93 2.13 9.71 23.92
CA GLY A 93 2.93 9.14 25.00
C GLY A 93 2.46 7.75 25.44
N ALA A 94 1.74 7.04 24.56
CA ALA A 94 1.29 5.68 24.80
C ALA A 94 2.48 4.71 24.62
N VAL A 95 3.42 4.71 25.58
CA VAL A 95 4.60 3.82 25.63
C VAL A 95 4.15 2.45 26.12
N PHE A 96 3.47 1.71 25.26
CA PHE A 96 3.09 0.32 25.51
C PHE A 96 4.12 -0.64 24.90
N SER A 97 4.30 -1.79 25.57
CA SER A 97 5.30 -2.84 25.30
C SER A 97 5.57 -3.11 23.80
N GLU A 98 6.73 -2.69 23.30
CA GLU A 98 7.04 -2.61 21.86
C GLU A 98 6.99 -3.95 21.10
N LYS A 99 7.32 -5.07 21.76
CA LYS A 99 7.46 -6.37 21.08
C LYS A 99 6.12 -6.97 20.61
N ASN A 100 5.04 -6.79 21.37
CA ASN A 100 3.76 -7.44 21.04
C ASN A 100 2.98 -6.67 19.95
N TYR A 101 3.17 -5.35 19.85
CA TYR A 101 2.48 -4.52 18.86
C TYR A 101 3.17 -4.52 17.49
N TYR A 102 4.47 -4.79 17.41
CA TYR A 102 5.16 -4.88 16.12
C TYR A 102 4.58 -5.97 15.20
N THR A 103 4.31 -7.15 15.77
CA THR A 103 3.66 -8.26 15.05
C THR A 103 2.27 -7.84 14.55
N LEU A 104 1.50 -7.12 15.36
CA LEU A 104 0.21 -6.58 14.94
C LEU A 104 0.35 -5.58 13.77
N TYR A 105 1.35 -4.70 13.79
CA TYR A 105 1.61 -3.78 12.68
C TYR A 105 1.98 -4.50 11.38
N LEU A 106 2.75 -5.60 11.47
CA LEU A 106 3.05 -6.45 10.29
C LEU A 106 1.78 -7.10 9.73
N TYR A 107 0.91 -7.65 10.58
CA TYR A 107 -0.36 -8.21 10.13
C TYR A 107 -1.27 -7.13 9.52
N LEU A 108 -1.31 -5.93 10.10
CA LEU A 108 -2.08 -4.82 9.56
C LEU A 108 -1.56 -4.35 8.19
N GLY A 109 -0.23 -4.25 8.03
CA GLY A 109 0.41 -3.75 6.81
C GLY A 109 0.43 -4.75 5.66
N TRP A 110 0.80 -6.00 5.92
CA TRP A 110 0.94 -7.03 4.88
C TRP A 110 -0.24 -8.01 4.82
N GLY A 111 -0.82 -8.38 5.96
CA GLY A 111 -1.89 -9.37 6.05
C GLY A 111 -3.25 -8.83 5.59
N THR A 112 -3.62 -7.62 6.03
CA THR A 112 -4.90 -7.00 5.66
C THR A 112 -5.09 -6.85 4.14
N PRO A 113 -4.08 -6.40 3.36
CA PRO A 113 -4.13 -6.45 1.90
C PRO A 113 -4.54 -7.80 1.31
N VAL A 114 -3.97 -8.90 1.82
CA VAL A 114 -4.30 -10.25 1.35
C VAL A 114 -5.77 -10.57 1.62
N ALA A 115 -6.27 -10.22 2.81
CA ALA A 115 -7.64 -10.48 3.21
C ALA A 115 -8.69 -9.79 2.32
N PHE A 116 -8.36 -8.66 1.68
CA PHE A 116 -9.25 -7.98 0.73
C PHE A 116 -9.03 -8.40 -0.72
N VAL A 117 -7.78 -8.69 -1.11
CA VAL A 117 -7.45 -9.09 -2.48
C VAL A 117 -7.92 -10.50 -2.78
N VAL A 118 -7.85 -11.43 -1.82
CA VAL A 118 -8.25 -12.85 -2.04
C VAL A 118 -9.75 -12.98 -2.36
N PRO A 119 -10.69 -12.37 -1.61
CA PRO A 119 -12.10 -12.40 -1.98
C PRO A 119 -12.39 -11.75 -3.33
N TRP A 120 -11.71 -10.64 -3.65
CA TRP A 120 -11.85 -9.99 -4.95
C TRP A 120 -11.36 -10.87 -6.10
N MET A 121 -10.20 -11.52 -5.92
CA MET A 121 -9.62 -12.49 -6.85
C MET A 121 -10.56 -13.67 -7.06
N ALA A 122 -11.11 -14.24 -5.99
CA ALA A 122 -12.07 -15.33 -6.06
C ALA A 122 -13.36 -14.92 -6.79
N ALA A 123 -13.88 -13.71 -6.51
CA ALA A 123 -15.05 -13.19 -7.20
C ALA A 123 -14.79 -13.01 -8.71
N LYS A 124 -13.63 -12.48 -9.08
CA LYS A 124 -13.21 -12.33 -10.48
C LYS A 124 -13.01 -13.69 -11.16
N TYR A 125 -12.36 -14.64 -10.50
CA TYR A 125 -12.15 -15.99 -11.03
C TYR A 125 -13.45 -16.77 -11.26
N LEU A 126 -14.44 -16.62 -10.38
CA LEU A 126 -15.70 -17.36 -10.51
C LEU A 126 -16.70 -16.73 -11.49
N LYS A 127 -16.56 -15.43 -11.80
CA LYS A 127 -17.56 -14.67 -12.56
C LYS A 127 -17.07 -14.11 -13.89
N GLU A 128 -15.78 -13.82 -14.03
CA GLU A 128 -15.19 -13.14 -15.19
C GLU A 128 -13.81 -13.79 -15.52
N ASN A 129 -13.79 -15.09 -15.85
CA ASN A 129 -12.55 -15.84 -16.13
C ASN A 129 -12.13 -15.89 -17.61
N THR A 130 -12.68 -15.01 -18.44
CA THR A 130 -12.49 -15.01 -19.90
C THR A 130 -11.30 -14.16 -20.33
N GLU A 131 -11.17 -12.93 -19.84
CA GLU A 131 -10.17 -11.94 -20.27
C GLU A 131 -9.08 -11.68 -19.21
N CYS A 132 -8.18 -10.72 -19.45
CA CYS A 132 -7.40 -10.14 -18.37
C CYS A 132 -8.29 -9.31 -17.44
N TRP A 133 -8.10 -9.42 -16.12
CA TRP A 133 -8.89 -8.70 -15.10
C TRP A 133 -8.62 -7.18 -15.01
N GLY A 134 -8.14 -6.58 -16.11
CA GLY A 134 -7.95 -5.14 -16.24
C GLY A 134 -9.27 -4.39 -16.47
N VAL A 135 -10.23 -5.01 -17.14
CA VAL A 135 -11.55 -4.43 -17.42
C VAL A 135 -12.54 -4.98 -16.41
N ASN A 136 -13.32 -4.09 -15.79
CA ASN A 136 -14.38 -4.48 -14.85
C ASN A 136 -15.72 -4.26 -15.55
N GLU A 137 -16.35 -5.34 -15.99
CA GLU A 137 -17.69 -5.27 -16.60
C GLU A 137 -18.72 -4.83 -15.55
N ASN A 138 -18.65 -5.40 -14.35
CA ASN A 138 -19.46 -4.96 -13.23
C ASN A 138 -18.68 -4.03 -12.30
N MET A 139 -19.11 -2.77 -12.23
CA MET A 139 -18.54 -1.75 -11.33
C MET A 139 -18.59 -2.17 -9.85
N ALA A 140 -19.47 -3.09 -9.46
CA ALA A 140 -19.53 -3.62 -8.09
C ALA A 140 -18.20 -4.26 -7.65
N TYR A 141 -17.55 -5.06 -8.50
CA TYR A 141 -16.26 -5.69 -8.17
C TYR A 141 -15.13 -4.68 -8.04
N TRP A 142 -15.22 -3.55 -8.75
CA TRP A 142 -14.27 -2.46 -8.62
C TRP A 142 -14.32 -1.83 -7.22
N TRP A 143 -15.54 -1.64 -6.69
CA TRP A 143 -15.74 -1.06 -5.36
C TRP A 143 -15.26 -1.95 -4.21
N ILE A 144 -15.24 -3.28 -4.37
CA ILE A 144 -14.74 -4.22 -3.35
C ILE A 144 -13.31 -3.87 -2.92
N ILE A 145 -12.43 -3.55 -3.87
CA ILE A 145 -11.05 -3.12 -3.56
C ILE A 145 -10.97 -1.63 -3.24
N ARG A 146 -11.82 -0.80 -3.88
CA ARG A 146 -11.75 0.66 -3.71
C ARG A 146 -12.18 1.11 -2.30
N ILE A 147 -13.17 0.46 -1.69
CA ILE A 147 -13.69 0.82 -0.36
C ILE A 147 -12.58 0.73 0.71
N PRO A 148 -11.84 -0.38 0.85
CA PRO A 148 -10.72 -0.47 1.80
C PRO A 148 -9.66 0.61 1.61
N ILE A 149 -9.34 0.97 0.36
CA ILE A 149 -8.35 2.03 0.03
C ILE A 149 -8.84 3.38 0.54
N LEU A 150 -10.08 3.74 0.20
CA LEU A 150 -10.68 5.02 0.59
C LEU A 150 -10.80 5.12 2.11
N LEU A 151 -11.24 4.05 2.77
CA LEU A 151 -11.35 4.01 4.22
C LEU A 151 -9.98 4.22 4.90
N ALA A 152 -8.94 3.49 4.46
CA ALA A 152 -7.59 3.66 4.98
C ALA A 152 -7.05 5.09 4.75
N SER A 153 -7.29 5.66 3.57
CA SER A 153 -6.91 7.03 3.22
C SER A 153 -7.61 8.07 4.11
N MET A 154 -8.91 7.90 4.38
CA MET A 154 -9.67 8.77 5.27
C MET A 154 -9.17 8.72 6.71
N ILE A 155 -8.95 7.53 7.27
CA ILE A 155 -8.41 7.38 8.64
C ILE A 155 -7.04 8.06 8.74
N ASN A 156 -6.19 7.83 7.74
CA ASN A 156 -4.88 8.43 7.67
C ASN A 156 -4.94 9.97 7.62
N LEU A 157 -5.84 10.55 6.82
CA LEU A 157 -6.06 12.00 6.77
C LEU A 157 -6.49 12.56 8.13
N LEU A 158 -7.39 11.87 8.84
CA LEU A 158 -7.81 12.29 10.18
C LEU A 158 -6.63 12.29 11.16
N ILE A 159 -5.80 11.24 11.16
CA ILE A 159 -4.60 11.17 12.00
C ILE A 159 -3.63 12.31 11.66
N PHE A 160 -3.40 12.55 10.37
CA PHE A 160 -2.53 13.63 9.90
C PHE A 160 -2.99 14.99 10.42
N MET A 161 -4.29 15.29 10.33
CA MET A 161 -4.86 16.54 10.84
C MET A 161 -4.68 16.69 12.36
N GLN A 162 -4.79 15.60 13.13
CA GLN A 162 -4.56 15.63 14.57
C GLN A 162 -3.09 15.88 14.91
N ILE A 163 -2.16 15.22 14.21
CA ILE A 163 -0.73 15.44 14.38
C ILE A 163 -0.37 16.90 14.05
N LEU A 164 -0.90 17.43 12.93
CA LEU A 164 -0.67 18.82 12.52
C LEU A 164 -1.14 19.81 13.59
N LYS A 165 -2.33 19.61 14.17
CA LYS A 165 -2.84 20.47 15.27
C LYS A 165 -1.90 20.50 16.47
N VAL A 166 -1.39 19.34 16.89
CA VAL A 166 -0.47 19.27 18.04
C VAL A 166 0.87 19.94 17.72
N ILE A 167 1.41 19.72 16.53
CA ILE A 167 2.65 20.38 16.09
C ILE A 167 2.47 21.90 16.06
N LEU A 168 1.38 22.39 15.48
CA LEU A 168 1.08 23.83 15.44
C LEU A 168 0.88 24.43 16.84
N ALA A 169 0.23 23.71 17.75
CA ALA A 169 0.10 24.14 19.14
C ALA A 169 1.47 24.25 19.84
N LYS A 170 2.36 23.27 19.64
CA LYS A 170 3.73 23.30 20.17
C LYS A 170 4.58 24.42 19.57
N LEU A 171 4.48 24.64 18.26
CA LEU A 171 5.18 25.73 17.57
C LEU A 171 4.73 27.09 18.10
N ARG A 172 3.43 27.27 18.31
CA ARG A 172 2.89 28.52 18.88
C ARG A 172 3.34 28.74 20.33
N ALA A 173 3.39 27.70 21.15
CA ALA A 173 3.92 27.79 22.51
C ALA A 173 5.40 28.20 22.52
N SER A 174 6.22 27.56 21.68
CA SER A 174 7.65 27.87 21.57
C SER A 174 7.92 29.29 21.05
N GLN A 175 7.11 29.80 20.11
CA GLN A 175 7.22 31.20 19.69
C GLN A 175 6.85 32.18 20.80
N LYS A 176 5.84 31.86 21.61
CA LYS A 176 5.45 32.70 22.75
C LYS A 176 6.57 32.77 23.79
N ASP A 177 7.18 31.64 24.13
CA ASP A 177 8.32 31.58 25.07
C ASP A 177 9.56 32.34 24.51
N TYR A 178 9.86 32.21 23.22
CA TYR A 178 10.96 32.95 22.59
C TYR A 178 10.75 34.47 22.62
N THR A 179 9.50 34.91 22.40
CA THR A 179 9.17 36.34 22.43
C THR A 179 9.30 36.91 23.84
N ASP A 180 8.88 36.16 24.86
CA ASP A 180 8.97 36.55 26.27
C ASP A 180 10.43 36.65 26.75
N TYR A 181 11.30 35.72 26.31
CA TYR A 181 12.74 35.75 26.62
C TYR A 181 13.48 36.96 26.03
N LYS A 182 13.01 37.50 24.90
CA LYS A 182 13.59 38.68 24.25
C LYS A 182 13.16 40.00 24.91
N LEU A 183 12.06 39.97 25.67
CA LEU A 183 11.48 41.13 26.36
C LEU A 183 12.04 41.34 27.78
N ARG A 184 12.85 40.40 28.28
CA ARG A 184 13.53 40.45 29.59
C ARG A 184 15.02 40.70 29.44
#